data_AF-A0A442I617-F1
#
_entry.id   AF-A0A442I617-F1
#
_cell.length_a   1.000
_cell.length_b   1.000
_cell.length_c   1.000
_cell.angle_alpha   90.00
_cell.angle_beta   90.00
_cell.angle_gamma   90.00
#
_symmetry.space_group_name_H-M   'P 1'
#
loop_
_entity.id
_entity.type
_entity.pdbx_description
1 polymer ?
#
loop_
_entity_poly.entity_id
_entity_poly.type
_entity_poly.pdbx_seq_one_letter_code
_entity_poly.pdbx_strand_id
1 'polypeptide(L)' 'MTKLSDIPIVVGQGKRFGGEPADKNDHFYTCKVCWQRVDKRDLRQVAWHEQPEHEPLELDA' A
#
# COMPACT_ATOMS: atom_id res chain seq x y z
N MET A 1 3.41 15.60 -3.24
CA MET A 1 3.99 14.47 -2.46
C MET A 1 3.27 14.34 -1.13
N THR A 2 2.43 13.32 -1.02
CA THR A 2 1.70 12.95 0.20
C THR A 2 2.59 12.05 1.06
N LYS A 3 2.71 12.29 2.37
CA LYS A 3 3.44 11.37 3.27
C LYS A 3 2.52 10.23 3.69
N LEU A 4 3.09 9.05 3.93
CA LEU A 4 2.34 7.91 4.47
C LEU A 4 1.71 8.24 5.84
N SER A 5 2.42 9.03 6.65
CA SER A 5 1.95 9.54 7.94
C SER A 5 0.77 10.53 7.85
N ASP A 6 0.54 11.17 6.70
CA ASP A 6 -0.62 12.04 6.47
C ASP A 6 -1.90 11.23 6.18
N ILE A 7 -1.77 9.95 5.82
CA ILE A 7 -2.92 9.08 5.56
C ILE A 7 -3.47 8.59 6.89
N PRO A 8 -4.77 8.80 7.18
CA PRO A 8 -5.37 8.35 8.42
C PRO A 8 -5.16 6.85 8.60
N ILE A 9 -4.75 6.47 9.81
CA ILE A 9 -4.60 5.06 10.17
C ILE A 9 -5.92 4.36 9.90
N VAL A 10 -5.88 3.33 9.07
CA VAL A 10 -7.01 2.43 8.90
C VAL A 10 -7.18 1.68 10.22
N VAL A 11 -8.15 2.10 11.03
CA VAL A 11 -8.41 1.53 12.35
C VAL A 11 -9.05 0.15 12.17
N GLY A 12 -8.21 -0.88 12.22
CA GLY A 12 -8.63 -2.28 12.11
C GLY A 12 -7.54 -3.14 11.50
N GLN A 13 -7.30 -4.32 12.06
CA GLN A 13 -6.48 -5.32 11.39
C GLN A 13 -7.25 -5.85 10.18
N GLY A 14 -6.79 -5.52 8.98
CA GLY A 14 -7.29 -6.15 7.76
C GLY A 14 -7.09 -7.66 7.84
N LYS A 15 -8.15 -8.43 7.59
CA LYS A 15 -8.02 -9.89 7.45
C LYS A 15 -7.54 -10.18 6.03
N ARG A 16 -6.34 -10.76 5.91
CA ARG A 16 -5.84 -11.18 4.60
C ARG A 16 -6.76 -12.24 3.99
N PHE A 17 -7.11 -12.05 2.73
CA PHE A 17 -7.82 -13.05 1.94
C PHE A 17 -6.81 -14.00 1.29
N GLY A 18 -6.93 -15.31 1.54
CA GLY A 18 -6.03 -16.35 1.03
C GLY A 18 -5.00 -16.89 2.03
N GLY A 19 -4.22 -17.88 1.60
CA GLY A 19 -3.13 -18.54 2.35
C GLY A 19 -1.81 -17.80 2.25
N GLU A 20 -0.83 -18.06 3.14
CA GLU A 20 0.45 -17.31 3.25
C GLU A 20 1.16 -17.25 1.90
N PRO A 21 1.74 -16.09 1.49
CA PRO A 21 2.40 -16.06 0.20
C PRO A 21 3.62 -16.98 0.24
N ALA A 22 3.89 -17.64 -0.87
CA ALA A 22 5.05 -18.53 -0.98
C ALA A 22 6.37 -17.74 -0.94
N ASP A 23 6.36 -16.51 -1.45
CA ASP A 23 7.50 -15.59 -1.43
C ASP A 23 7.16 -14.29 -0.70
N LYS A 24 8.10 -13.75 0.09
CA LYS A 24 7.94 -12.46 0.77
C LYS A 24 7.74 -11.29 -0.21
N ASN A 25 8.20 -11.42 -1.45
CA ASN A 25 8.00 -10.42 -2.50
C ASN A 25 6.54 -10.32 -2.94
N ASP A 26 5.72 -11.36 -2.75
CA ASP A 26 4.30 -11.34 -3.11
C ASP A 26 3.47 -10.38 -2.26
N HIS A 27 4.02 -9.93 -1.12
CA HIS A 27 3.48 -8.84 -0.31
C HIS A 27 3.46 -7.51 -1.06
N PHE A 28 4.24 -7.37 -2.13
CA PHE A 28 4.37 -6.14 -2.86
C PHE A 28 3.72 -6.22 -4.25
N TYR A 29 3.31 -5.09 -4.78
CA TYR A 29 3.00 -4.92 -6.20
C TYR A 29 3.49 -3.56 -6.67
N THR A 30 3.73 -3.43 -7.97
CA THR A 30 4.07 -2.13 -8.58
C THR A 30 2.77 -1.46 -9.03
N CYS A 31 2.50 -0.25 -8.55
CA CYS A 31 1.38 0.54 -9.03
C CYS A 31 1.58 0.88 -10.51
N LYS A 32 0.54 0.69 -11.34
CA LYS A 32 0.61 0.97 -12.77
C LYS A 32 0.47 2.46 -13.13
N VAL A 33 0.02 3.28 -12.17
CA VAL A 33 -0.18 4.73 -12.34
C VAL A 33 1.12 5.48 -12.06
N CYS A 34 1.66 5.29 -10.86
CA CYS A 34 2.82 6.05 -10.37
C CYS A 34 4.13 5.25 -10.30
N TRP A 35 4.11 3.95 -10.66
CA TRP A 35 5.25 3.03 -10.64
C TRP A 35 5.88 2.76 -9.27
N GLN A 36 5.27 3.23 -8.19
CA GLN A 36 5.72 2.95 -6.84
C GLN A 36 5.51 1.48 -6.47
N ARG A 37 6.46 0.91 -5.72
CA ARG A 37 6.31 -0.39 -5.06
C ARG A 37 5.43 -0.23 -3.81
N VAL A 38 4.27 -0.88 -3.80
CA VAL A 38 3.25 -0.79 -2.76
C VAL A 38 3.27 -2.06 -1.90
N ASP A 39 3.25 -1.91 -0.58
CA ASP A 39 3.08 -3.04 0.37
C ASP A 39 1.60 -3.31 0.63
N LYS A 40 1.11 -4.49 0.25
CA LYS A 40 -0.28 -4.93 0.44
C LYS A 40 -0.65 -5.11 1.92
N ARG A 41 0.34 -5.20 2.82
CA ARG A 41 0.14 -5.34 4.26
C ARG A 41 -0.17 -4.00 4.93
N ASP A 42 0.25 -2.89 4.33
CA ASP A 42 -0.10 -1.55 4.80
C ASP A 42 -1.32 -1.04 4.03
N LEU A 43 -2.49 -1.14 4.68
CA LEU A 43 -3.76 -0.71 4.09
C LEU A 43 -3.79 0.77 3.74
N ARG A 44 -2.95 1.63 4.37
CA ARG A 44 -2.87 3.04 4.00
C ARG A 44 -2.26 3.19 2.61
N GLN A 45 -1.22 2.43 2.31
CA GLN A 45 -0.61 2.45 0.98
C GLN A 45 -1.60 1.91 -0.05
N VAL A 46 -2.26 0.78 0.22
CA VAL A 46 -3.25 0.21 -0.70
C VAL A 46 -4.39 1.21 -0.96
N ALA A 47 -5.00 1.75 0.09
CA ALA A 47 -6.12 2.69 -0.04
C ALA A 47 -5.76 3.95 -0.83
N TRP A 48 -4.54 4.48 -0.66
CA TRP A 48 -4.07 5.61 -1.45
C TRP A 48 -3.98 5.28 -2.94
N HIS A 49 -3.43 4.11 -3.27
CA HIS A 49 -3.19 3.68 -4.66
C HIS A 49 -4.44 3.15 -5.38
N GLU A 50 -5.55 2.94 -4.67
CA GLU A 50 -6.87 2.66 -5.27
C GLU A 50 -7.52 3.92 -5.87
N GLN A 51 -7.02 5.12 -5.53
CA GLN A 51 -7.50 6.36 -6.15
C GLN A 51 -7.03 6.44 -7.61
N PRO A 52 -7.86 6.89 -8.57
CA PRO A 52 -7.50 6.90 -9.99
C PRO A 52 -6.35 7.86 -10.31
N GLU A 53 -6.28 8.99 -9.61
CA GLU A 53 -5.22 9.99 -9.74
C GLU A 53 -4.52 10.14 -8.39
N HIS A 54 -3.30 9.64 -8.29
CA HIS A 54 -2.47 9.74 -7.09
C HIS A 54 -0.99 9.90 -7.46
N GLU A 55 -0.28 10.65 -6.62
CA GLU A 55 1.18 10.76 -6.69
C GLU A 55 1.85 9.66 -5.84
N PRO A 56 3.14 9.34 -6.08
CA PRO A 56 3.91 8.48 -5.18
C PRO A 56 3.90 9.00 -3.74
N LEU A 57 3.75 8.08 -2.79
CA LEU A 57 3.88 8.35 -1.35
C LEU A 57 5.34 8.54 -0.95
N GLU A 58 5.57 9.52 -0.10
CA GLU A 58 6.79 9.57 0.71
C GLU A 58 6.64 8.58 1.86
N LEU A 59 7.42 7.49 1.81
CA LEU A 59 7.44 6.48 2.87
C LEU A 59 8.26 7.03 4.04
N ASP A 60 7.69 6.99 5.25
CA ASP A 60 8.44 7.32 6.46
C ASP A 60 9.56 6.28 6.66
N ALA A 61 10.80 6.76 6.83
CA ALA A 61 12.01 5.94 6.95
C ALA A 61 12.14 5.25 8.32
#